data_AF-A0A353X084-F1
#
_entry.id   AF-A0A353X084-F1
#
_cell.length_a   1.000
_cell.length_b   1.000
_cell.length_c   1.000
_cell.angle_alpha   90.00
_cell.angle_beta   90.00
_cell.angle_gamma   90.00
#
_symmetry.space_group_name_H-M   'P 1'
#
loop_
_entity.id
_entity.type
_entity.pdbx_description
1 polymer ?
#
loop_
_entity_poly.entity_id
_entity_poly.type
_entity_poly.pdbx_seq_one_letter_code
_entity_poly.pdbx_strand_id
1 'polypeptide(L)'
;MKRYRNLEEYSTDDLIIIVYAESEHWQKKAVDYAKYLLEKRGITVDSAKSRLIEIEKQIDLFWQGELKKRNIESYDAISLISMTLFWFKHILWDWYLAREGYLKKRKQRLYAISIGVLFYIIMIGYGLLTSEEQENQRLIEIEALAIADSIQKASVDWTGLYSFIDTSITSRSQQKITWCLDMKKDWPHHKGLLTLTDNFNRYSISCTGVINGFDIEIYPDTTYQLFEDIQISYYDKLFTLSKQDEFIMTYWWKLKPLFYPSHNDIGLFREKTACNNVYSK
;
A
#
# COMPACT_ATOMS: atom_id res chain seq x y z
N MET A 1 65.68 -10.15 9.07
CA MET A 1 65.90 -11.52 9.60
C MET A 1 65.08 -11.67 10.88
N LYS A 2 64.14 -12.61 10.93
CA LYS A 2 63.46 -12.95 12.20
C LYS A 2 64.54 -13.43 13.17
N ARG A 3 64.79 -12.71 14.27
CA ARG A 3 65.62 -13.21 15.36
C ARG A 3 64.92 -14.44 15.91
N TYR A 4 65.54 -15.60 15.76
CA TYR A 4 65.08 -16.82 16.42
C TYR A 4 65.16 -16.57 17.93
N ARG A 5 64.10 -16.92 18.67
CA ARG A 5 64.20 -17.02 20.13
C ARG A 5 65.40 -17.90 20.46
N ASN A 6 66.03 -17.64 21.60
CA ASN A 6 67.24 -18.35 21.99
C ASN A 6 66.92 -19.85 22.12
N LEU A 7 67.37 -20.68 21.15
CA LEU A 7 67.10 -22.12 21.10
C LEU A 7 67.62 -22.86 22.36
N GLU A 8 68.50 -22.21 23.11
CA GLU A 8 68.99 -22.68 24.41
C GLU A 8 67.90 -22.76 25.48
N GLU A 9 66.85 -21.91 25.38
CA GLU A 9 65.71 -21.87 26.32
C GLU A 9 64.66 -22.95 26.04
N TYR A 10 64.75 -23.63 24.89
CA TYR A 10 63.76 -24.62 24.46
C TYR A 10 63.88 -25.92 25.27
N SER A 11 62.73 -26.51 25.59
CA SER A 11 62.69 -27.81 26.25
C SER A 11 63.23 -28.90 25.30
N THR A 12 63.60 -30.05 25.86
CA THR A 12 64.09 -31.17 25.05
C THR A 12 63.03 -31.67 24.07
N ASP A 13 61.75 -31.66 24.48
CA ASP A 13 60.63 -32.05 23.62
C ASP A 13 60.45 -31.06 22.46
N ASP A 14 60.58 -29.76 22.70
CA ASP A 14 60.49 -28.75 21.63
C ASP A 14 61.62 -28.92 20.60
N LEU A 15 62.84 -29.21 21.06
CA LEU A 15 63.98 -29.47 20.17
C LEU A 15 63.76 -30.75 19.33
N ILE A 16 63.16 -31.79 19.92
CA ILE A 16 62.80 -33.03 19.20
C ILE A 16 61.76 -32.73 18.10
N ILE A 17 60.73 -31.94 18.41
CA ILE A 17 59.68 -31.54 17.44
C ILE A 17 60.30 -30.75 16.28
N ILE A 18 61.16 -29.77 16.57
CA ILE A 18 61.85 -28.96 15.54
C ILE A 18 62.69 -29.83 14.61
N VAL A 19 63.40 -30.82 15.16
CA VAL A 19 64.33 -31.66 14.40
C VAL A 19 63.61 -32.72 13.57
N TYR A 20 62.54 -33.32 14.10
CA TYR A 20 61.95 -34.53 13.51
C TYR A 20 60.52 -34.37 12.99
N ALA A 21 59.72 -33.45 13.54
CA ALA A 21 58.32 -33.26 13.11
C ALA A 21 58.17 -32.07 12.15
N GLU A 22 58.84 -30.94 12.42
CA GLU A 22 58.64 -29.69 11.68
C GLU A 22 59.84 -29.28 10.83
N SER A 23 60.77 -30.20 10.56
CA SER A 23 62.07 -29.86 9.95
C SER A 23 61.98 -29.03 8.65
N GLU A 24 60.90 -29.19 7.88
CA GLU A 24 60.62 -28.46 6.65
C GLU A 24 60.17 -27.00 6.87
N HIS A 25 59.59 -26.70 8.04
CA HIS A 25 59.13 -25.36 8.42
C HIS A 25 60.22 -24.53 9.09
N TRP A 26 61.35 -25.15 9.45
CA TRP A 26 62.46 -24.51 10.13
C TRP A 26 63.66 -24.28 9.19
N GLN A 27 64.45 -23.24 9.47
CA GLN A 27 65.69 -23.03 8.72
C GLN A 27 66.69 -24.14 9.04
N LYS A 28 67.40 -24.63 8.01
CA LYS A 28 68.40 -25.70 8.16
C LYS A 28 69.41 -25.44 9.29
N LYS A 29 69.90 -24.20 9.42
CA LYS A 29 70.82 -23.80 10.51
C LYS A 29 70.20 -23.97 11.92
N ALA A 30 68.90 -23.70 12.08
CA ALA A 30 68.20 -23.88 13.34
C ALA A 30 68.00 -25.37 13.66
N VAL A 31 67.67 -26.18 12.65
CA VAL A 31 67.57 -27.65 12.78
C VAL A 31 68.91 -28.26 13.16
N ASP A 32 70.00 -27.86 12.50
CA ASP A 32 71.35 -28.33 12.78
C ASP A 32 71.81 -27.93 14.19
N TYR A 33 71.49 -26.70 14.63
CA TYR A 33 71.79 -26.25 16.00
C TYR A 33 70.94 -26.98 17.06
N ALA A 34 69.67 -27.26 16.78
CA ALA A 34 68.81 -28.05 17.66
C ALA A 34 69.31 -29.49 17.82
N LYS A 35 69.80 -30.12 16.74
CA LYS A 35 70.47 -31.44 16.78
C LYS A 35 71.69 -31.42 17.71
N TYR A 36 72.55 -30.40 17.56
CA TYR A 36 73.70 -30.22 18.43
C TYR A 36 73.30 -30.07 19.91
N LEU A 37 72.25 -29.29 20.21
CA LEU A 37 71.74 -29.15 21.58
C LEU A 37 71.18 -30.44 22.15
N LEU A 38 70.50 -31.27 21.35
CA LEU A 38 70.01 -32.59 21.77
C LEU A 38 71.16 -33.55 22.09
N GLU A 39 72.20 -33.56 21.24
CA GLU A 39 73.40 -34.37 21.46
C GLU A 39 74.16 -33.92 22.72
N LYS A 40 74.30 -32.60 22.92
CA LYS A 40 74.88 -32.01 24.15
C LYS A 40 74.11 -32.40 25.41
N ARG A 41 72.79 -32.64 25.30
CA ARG A 41 71.92 -33.12 26.39
C ARG A 41 71.91 -34.65 26.54
N GLY A 42 72.68 -35.38 25.74
CA GLY A 42 72.79 -36.85 25.81
C GLY A 42 71.60 -37.61 25.22
N ILE A 43 70.78 -36.96 24.38
CA ILE A 43 69.62 -37.59 23.73
C ILE A 43 70.08 -38.31 22.47
N THR A 44 69.90 -39.63 22.41
CA THR A 44 70.17 -40.42 21.20
C THR A 44 69.05 -40.28 20.17
N VAL A 45 69.35 -40.57 18.91
CA VAL A 45 68.37 -40.51 17.80
C VAL A 45 67.17 -41.44 18.07
N ASP A 46 67.43 -42.66 18.56
CA ASP A 46 66.37 -43.64 18.84
C ASP A 46 65.50 -43.22 20.04
N SER A 47 66.11 -42.60 21.05
CA SER A 47 65.40 -42.01 22.18
C SER A 47 64.52 -40.83 21.73
N ALA A 48 65.04 -39.94 20.88
CA ALA A 48 64.28 -38.81 20.33
C ALA A 48 63.09 -39.27 19.48
N LYS A 49 63.26 -40.27 18.62
CA LYS A 49 62.17 -40.84 17.81
C LYS A 49 61.09 -41.50 18.67
N SER A 50 61.49 -42.26 19.68
CA SER A 50 60.55 -42.90 20.61
C SER A 50 59.75 -41.85 21.40
N ARG A 51 60.43 -40.79 21.84
CA ARG A 51 59.80 -39.65 22.52
C ARG A 51 58.85 -38.88 21.61
N LEU A 52 59.19 -38.71 20.33
CA LEU A 52 58.31 -38.06 19.35
C LEU A 52 56.98 -38.80 19.19
N ILE A 53 57.02 -40.13 19.06
CA ILE A 53 55.80 -40.96 18.97
C ILE A 53 54.92 -40.79 20.22
N GLU A 54 55.54 -40.69 21.40
CA GLU A 54 54.83 -40.44 22.65
C GLU A 54 54.17 -39.05 22.66
N ILE A 55 54.90 -38.02 22.22
CA ILE A 55 54.40 -36.65 22.11
C ILE A 55 53.22 -36.59 21.13
N GLU A 56 53.34 -37.19 19.94
CA GLU A 56 52.26 -37.26 18.96
C GLU A 56 51.01 -37.92 19.54
N LYS A 57 51.19 -39.04 20.26
CA LYS A 57 50.09 -39.73 20.93
C LYS A 57 49.44 -38.86 22.02
N GLN A 58 50.22 -38.10 22.79
CA GLN A 58 49.69 -37.19 23.80
C GLN A 58 48.90 -36.03 23.17
N ILE A 59 49.39 -35.47 22.06
CA ILE A 59 48.70 -34.43 21.27
C ILE A 59 47.37 -34.98 20.74
N ASP A 60 47.38 -36.17 20.15
CA ASP A 60 46.16 -36.81 19.63
C ASP A 60 45.13 -37.06 20.74
N LEU A 61 45.56 -37.57 21.90
CA LEU A 61 44.68 -37.77 23.04
C LEU A 61 44.10 -36.45 23.55
N PHE A 62 44.91 -35.39 23.61
CA PHE A 62 44.46 -34.06 23.97
C PHE A 62 43.42 -33.54 22.97
N TRP A 63 43.70 -33.66 21.67
CA TRP A 63 42.81 -33.21 20.60
C TRP A 63 41.48 -33.97 20.57
N GLN A 64 41.52 -35.29 20.77
CA GLN A 64 40.31 -36.10 20.93
C GLN A 64 39.52 -35.69 22.17
N GLY A 65 40.20 -35.37 23.28
CA GLY A 65 39.57 -34.84 24.49
C GLY A 65 38.88 -33.50 24.23
N GLU A 66 39.52 -32.61 23.47
CA GLU A 66 38.97 -31.31 23.10
C GLU A 66 37.77 -31.45 22.16
N LEU A 67 37.84 -32.30 21.14
CA LEU A 67 36.72 -32.61 20.25
C LEU A 67 35.51 -33.17 21.02
N LYS A 68 35.75 -34.04 22.02
CA LYS A 68 34.68 -34.55 22.90
C LYS A 68 34.02 -33.42 23.69
N LYS A 69 34.81 -32.49 24.25
CA LYS A 69 34.27 -31.31 24.95
C LYS A 69 33.43 -30.43 24.03
N ARG A 70 33.96 -30.10 22.85
CA ARG A 70 33.27 -29.27 21.84
C ARG A 70 31.95 -29.90 21.36
N ASN A 71 31.91 -31.23 21.25
CA ASN A 71 30.70 -31.95 20.84
C ASN A 71 29.53 -31.81 21.83
N ILE A 72 29.83 -31.67 23.13
CA ILE A 72 28.81 -31.58 24.19
C ILE A 72 28.37 -30.13 24.45
N GLU A 73 29.19 -29.16 24.03
CA GLU A 73 28.92 -27.74 24.22
C GLU A 73 27.61 -27.33 23.55
N SER A 74 26.82 -26.52 24.25
CA SER A 74 25.52 -26.04 23.80
C SER A 74 25.47 -24.53 23.83
N TYR A 75 24.56 -23.96 23.04
CA TYR A 75 24.19 -22.56 23.20
C TYR A 75 23.45 -22.35 24.51
N ASP A 76 23.66 -21.17 25.09
CA ASP A 76 22.84 -20.70 26.19
C ASP A 76 21.42 -20.39 25.70
N ALA A 77 20.43 -20.49 26.59
CA ALA A 77 19.02 -20.29 26.27
C ALA A 77 18.76 -18.90 25.66
N ILE A 78 19.40 -17.86 26.20
CA ILE A 78 19.27 -16.48 25.71
C ILE A 78 19.79 -16.37 24.28
N SER A 79 20.90 -17.05 23.97
CA SER A 79 21.46 -17.08 22.62
C SER A 79 20.56 -17.80 21.63
N LEU A 80 19.81 -18.83 22.05
CA LEU A 80 18.85 -19.52 21.20
C LEU A 80 17.61 -18.66 20.93
N ILE A 81 17.10 -17.94 21.93
CA ILE A 81 15.97 -17.03 21.77
C ILE A 81 16.34 -15.90 20.81
N SER A 82 17.50 -15.26 21.00
CA SER A 82 17.94 -14.18 20.09
C SER A 82 18.16 -14.70 18.67
N MET A 83 18.73 -15.90 18.52
CA MET A 83 18.90 -16.54 17.22
C MET A 83 17.58 -16.89 16.53
N THR A 84 16.53 -17.21 17.30
CA THR A 84 15.18 -17.47 16.78
C THR A 84 14.53 -16.18 16.28
N LEU A 85 14.60 -15.10 17.04
CA LEU A 85 14.04 -13.80 16.67
C LEU A 85 14.75 -13.16 15.48
N PHE A 86 16.08 -13.26 15.44
CA PHE A 86 16.93 -12.69 14.39
C PHE A 86 17.48 -13.75 13.43
N TRP A 87 16.68 -14.78 13.13
CA TRP A 87 17.11 -15.94 12.34
C TRP A 87 17.68 -15.57 10.97
N PHE A 88 17.14 -14.53 10.33
CA PHE A 88 17.58 -14.04 9.02
C PHE A 88 19.05 -13.60 9.01
N LYS A 89 19.53 -13.00 10.11
CA LYS A 89 20.94 -12.61 10.26
C LYS A 89 21.82 -13.83 10.49
N HIS A 90 21.30 -14.81 11.23
CA HIS A 90 22.02 -16.03 11.59
C HIS A 90 22.03 -17.09 10.50
N ILE A 91 21.25 -16.98 9.42
CA ILE A 91 21.24 -17.99 8.36
C ILE A 91 22.56 -17.98 7.54
N LEU A 92 23.23 -16.83 7.42
CA LEU A 92 24.45 -16.71 6.60
C LEU A 92 25.76 -16.90 7.38
N TRP A 93 25.72 -16.90 8.72
CA TRP A 93 26.92 -17.00 9.56
C TRP A 93 27.26 -18.44 10.00
N ASP A 94 28.45 -18.69 10.55
CA ASP A 94 28.84 -19.87 11.33
C ASP A 94 28.56 -21.27 10.74
N TRP A 95 28.60 -21.44 9.42
CA TRP A 95 28.40 -22.76 8.78
C TRP A 95 29.53 -23.75 9.07
N TYR A 96 30.65 -23.27 9.61
CA TYR A 96 31.85 -24.06 9.92
C TYR A 96 31.78 -24.83 11.24
N LEU A 97 30.73 -24.64 12.08
CA LEU A 97 30.58 -25.32 13.38
C LEU A 97 30.70 -26.85 13.31
N ALA A 98 30.22 -27.47 12.23
CA ALA A 98 30.38 -28.92 12.03
C ALA A 98 31.84 -29.33 11.82
N ARG A 99 32.64 -28.51 11.14
CA ARG A 99 34.06 -28.79 10.86
C ARG A 99 34.92 -28.64 12.11
N GLU A 100 34.51 -27.78 13.05
CA GLU A 100 35.21 -27.54 14.32
C GLU A 100 34.86 -28.53 15.44
N GLY A 101 33.91 -29.45 15.20
CA GLY A 101 33.47 -30.46 16.16
C GLY A 101 32.22 -30.07 16.99
N TYR A 102 31.60 -28.92 16.72
CA TYR A 102 30.42 -28.42 17.44
C TYR A 102 29.09 -28.96 16.89
N LEU A 103 28.90 -30.29 16.92
CA LEU A 103 27.72 -30.92 16.33
C LEU A 103 26.41 -30.56 17.05
N LYS A 104 26.42 -30.48 18.39
CA LYS A 104 25.24 -30.15 19.19
C LYS A 104 24.78 -28.70 18.97
N LYS A 105 25.70 -27.74 18.99
CA LYS A 105 25.42 -26.33 18.65
C LYS A 105 24.83 -26.20 17.26
N ARG A 106 25.38 -26.89 16.24
CA ARG A 106 24.82 -26.90 14.89
C ARG A 106 23.35 -27.35 14.87
N LYS A 107 23.04 -28.45 15.56
CA LYS A 107 21.65 -28.94 15.66
C LYS A 107 20.74 -27.93 16.33
N GLN A 108 21.13 -27.40 17.49
CA GLN A 108 20.36 -26.41 18.23
C GLN A 108 20.10 -25.15 17.41
N ARG A 109 21.09 -24.67 16.66
CA ARG A 109 20.96 -23.55 15.73
C ARG A 109 19.94 -23.83 14.62
N LEU A 110 20.02 -25.00 13.99
CA LEU A 110 19.05 -25.38 12.95
C LEU A 110 17.63 -25.40 13.51
N TYR A 111 17.43 -25.94 14.72
CA TYR A 111 16.12 -25.90 15.38
C TYR A 111 15.66 -24.47 15.66
N ALA A 112 16.52 -23.60 16.20
CA ALA A 112 16.19 -22.21 16.48
C ALA A 112 15.78 -21.45 15.21
N ILE A 113 16.54 -21.62 14.11
CA ILE A 113 16.23 -21.03 12.81
C ILE A 113 14.89 -21.56 12.28
N SER A 114 14.68 -22.89 12.31
CA SER A 114 13.42 -23.49 11.84
C SER A 114 12.21 -22.99 12.62
N ILE A 115 12.32 -22.85 13.94
CA ILE A 115 11.25 -22.30 14.78
C ILE A 115 11.01 -20.82 14.43
N GLY A 116 12.07 -20.04 14.22
CA GLY A 116 11.96 -18.63 13.82
C GLY A 116 11.27 -18.45 12.47
N VAL A 117 11.62 -19.28 11.48
CA VAL A 117 10.96 -19.30 10.16
C VAL A 117 9.48 -19.67 10.30
N LEU A 118 9.17 -20.73 11.05
CA LEU A 118 7.78 -21.16 11.27
C LEU A 118 6.94 -20.07 11.93
N PHE A 119 7.48 -19.42 12.97
CA PHE A 119 6.83 -18.32 13.65
C PHE A 119 6.54 -17.15 12.68
N TYR A 120 7.50 -16.81 11.82
CA TYR A 120 7.33 -15.75 10.84
C TYR A 120 6.24 -16.08 9.80
N ILE A 121 6.19 -17.34 9.32
CA ILE A 121 5.14 -17.80 8.40
C ILE A 121 3.75 -17.68 9.05
N ILE A 122 3.61 -18.09 10.31
CA ILE A 122 2.34 -17.99 11.05
C ILE A 122 1.90 -16.53 11.17
N MET A 123 2.84 -15.63 11.53
CA MET A 123 2.56 -14.20 11.66
C MET A 123 2.12 -13.57 10.34
N ILE A 124 2.78 -13.90 9.23
CA ILE A 124 2.38 -13.42 7.89
C ILE A 124 1.00 -13.96 7.53
N GLY A 125 0.77 -15.27 7.71
CA GLY A 125 -0.53 -15.88 7.40
C GLY A 125 -1.67 -15.23 8.19
N TYR A 126 -1.45 -14.97 9.48
CA TYR A 126 -2.43 -14.27 10.32
C TYR A 126 -2.67 -12.82 9.86
N GLY A 127 -1.62 -12.10 9.49
CA GLY A 127 -1.73 -10.73 8.95
C GLY A 127 -2.52 -10.66 7.65
N LEU A 128 -2.34 -11.64 6.75
CA LEU A 128 -3.09 -11.71 5.49
C LEU A 128 -4.58 -11.99 5.73
N LEU A 129 -4.91 -12.95 6.59
CA LEU A 129 -6.30 -13.29 6.92
C LEU A 129 -7.06 -12.14 7.58
N THR A 130 -6.41 -11.40 8.49
CA THR A 130 -7.04 -10.26 9.16
C THR A 130 -7.23 -9.07 8.23
N SER A 131 -6.34 -8.87 7.25
CA SER A 131 -6.49 -7.83 6.23
C SER A 131 -7.70 -8.08 5.32
N GLU A 132 -7.92 -9.32 4.89
CA GLU A 132 -9.04 -9.69 4.02
C GLU A 132 -10.39 -9.44 4.70
N GLU A 133 -10.50 -9.80 5.98
CA GLU A 133 -11.71 -9.54 6.77
C GLU A 133 -12.02 -8.03 6.87
N GLN A 134 -10.99 -7.19 7.10
CA GLN A 134 -11.17 -5.74 7.15
C GLN A 134 -11.57 -5.15 5.81
N GLU A 135 -11.03 -5.67 4.70
CA GLU A 135 -11.39 -5.22 3.35
C GLU A 135 -12.83 -5.59 3.00
N ASN A 136 -13.24 -6.81 3.32
CA ASN A 136 -14.63 -7.26 3.12
C ASN A 136 -15.61 -6.41 3.92
N GLN A 137 -15.30 -6.08 5.18
CA GLN A 137 -16.13 -5.18 5.99
C GLN A 137 -16.26 -3.78 5.35
N ARG A 138 -15.16 -3.22 4.84
CA ARG A 138 -15.19 -1.92 4.13
C ARG A 138 -16.04 -1.97 2.86
N LEU A 139 -15.97 -3.06 2.09
CA LEU A 139 -16.78 -3.23 0.88
C LEU A 139 -18.28 -3.29 1.20
N ILE A 140 -18.65 -4.00 2.26
CA ILE A 140 -20.05 -4.07 2.74
C ILE A 140 -20.56 -2.67 3.15
N GLU A 141 -19.74 -1.88 3.85
CA GLU A 141 -20.09 -0.50 4.22
C GLU A 141 -20.30 0.40 3.00
N ILE A 142 -19.43 0.30 1.98
CA ILE A 142 -19.55 1.07 0.74
C ILE A 142 -20.81 0.69 -0.03
N GLU A 143 -21.11 -0.60 -0.14
CA GLU A 143 -22.32 -1.07 -0.81
C GLU A 143 -23.58 -0.59 -0.08
N ALA A 144 -23.60 -0.67 1.25
CA ALA A 144 -24.69 -0.16 2.07
C ALA A 144 -24.91 1.35 1.87
N LEU A 145 -23.81 2.14 1.80
CA LEU A 145 -23.87 3.58 1.51
C LEU A 145 -24.39 3.86 0.10
N ALA A 146 -23.97 3.09 -0.90
CA ALA A 146 -24.43 3.25 -2.28
C ALA A 146 -25.94 2.93 -2.42
N ILE A 147 -26.42 1.90 -1.72
CA ILE A 147 -27.86 1.57 -1.67
C ILE A 147 -28.63 2.71 -0.98
N ALA A 148 -28.14 3.21 0.15
CA ALA A 148 -28.78 4.32 0.86
C ALA A 148 -28.85 5.60 0.01
N ASP A 149 -27.77 5.95 -0.68
CA ASP A 149 -27.73 7.10 -1.61
C ASP A 149 -28.70 6.89 -2.80
N SER A 150 -28.78 5.68 -3.35
CA SER A 150 -29.75 5.36 -4.40
C SER A 150 -31.20 5.49 -3.92
N ILE A 151 -31.51 5.03 -2.70
CA ILE A 151 -32.84 5.17 -2.09
C ILE A 151 -33.15 6.65 -1.85
N GLN A 152 -32.17 7.41 -1.35
CA GLN A 152 -32.31 8.85 -1.12
C GLN A 152 -32.59 9.58 -2.45
N LYS A 153 -31.80 9.35 -3.49
CA LYS A 153 -32.03 9.90 -4.84
C LYS A 153 -33.40 9.51 -5.39
N ALA A 154 -33.80 8.26 -5.23
CA ALA A 154 -35.13 7.80 -5.66
C ALA A 154 -36.27 8.43 -4.85
N SER A 155 -36.05 8.89 -3.62
CA SER A 155 -37.07 9.54 -2.78
C SER A 155 -37.30 11.01 -3.17
N VAL A 156 -36.36 11.66 -3.84
CA VAL A 156 -36.50 13.06 -4.27
C VAL A 156 -37.44 13.12 -5.47
N ASP A 157 -38.68 13.56 -5.22
CA ASP A 157 -39.64 13.89 -6.27
C ASP A 157 -39.53 15.37 -6.65
N TRP A 158 -39.37 15.60 -7.96
CA TRP A 158 -39.36 16.91 -8.63
C TRP A 158 -40.55 17.08 -9.59
N THR A 159 -41.57 16.24 -9.44
CA THR A 159 -42.82 16.35 -10.22
C THR A 159 -43.53 17.65 -9.87
N GLY A 160 -43.92 18.42 -10.89
CA GLY A 160 -44.60 19.68 -10.70
C GLY A 160 -44.55 20.59 -11.92
N LEU A 161 -45.37 21.62 -11.89
CA LEU A 161 -45.34 22.71 -12.85
C LEU A 161 -44.56 23.88 -12.24
N TYR A 162 -43.52 24.30 -12.95
CA TYR A 162 -42.69 25.43 -12.60
C TYR A 162 -42.87 26.51 -13.66
N SER A 163 -42.97 27.78 -13.24
CA SER A 163 -43.14 28.90 -14.16
C SER A 163 -42.14 29.99 -13.83
N PHE A 164 -41.42 30.46 -14.83
CA PHE A 164 -40.39 31.49 -14.68
C PHE A 164 -40.66 32.60 -15.70
N ILE A 165 -40.47 33.85 -15.29
CA ILE A 165 -40.62 35.00 -16.16
C ILE A 165 -39.23 35.57 -16.38
N ASP A 166 -38.76 35.55 -17.61
CA ASP A 166 -37.51 36.18 -17.99
C ASP A 166 -37.79 37.63 -18.41
N THR A 167 -37.21 38.57 -17.64
CA THR A 167 -37.30 40.02 -17.88
C THR A 167 -35.99 40.61 -18.40
N SER A 168 -34.96 39.78 -18.57
CA SER A 168 -33.59 40.21 -18.88
C SER A 168 -33.36 40.54 -20.35
N ILE A 169 -34.31 40.18 -21.24
CA ILE A 169 -34.30 40.59 -22.65
C ILE A 169 -34.77 42.04 -22.74
N THR A 170 -33.90 42.95 -22.30
CA THR A 170 -34.11 44.40 -22.38
C THR A 170 -33.06 45.03 -23.27
N SER A 171 -33.48 45.46 -24.46
CA SER A 171 -33.07 46.76 -25.00
C SER A 171 -33.84 47.22 -26.25
N ARG A 172 -34.68 46.39 -26.91
CA ARG A 172 -35.42 46.85 -28.10
C ARG A 172 -36.93 46.59 -28.16
N SER A 173 -37.51 45.62 -27.42
CA SER A 173 -38.92 45.24 -27.62
C SER A 173 -39.82 45.14 -26.37
N GLN A 174 -39.32 45.31 -25.14
CA GLN A 174 -40.10 45.12 -23.90
C GLN A 174 -40.84 43.75 -23.80
N GLN A 175 -40.40 42.74 -24.55
CA GLN A 175 -41.05 41.42 -24.58
C GLN A 175 -40.69 40.62 -23.33
N LYS A 176 -41.71 40.06 -22.67
CA LYS A 176 -41.56 39.12 -21.54
C LYS A 176 -41.63 37.70 -22.09
N ILE A 177 -40.60 36.90 -21.83
CA ILE A 177 -40.66 35.46 -22.16
C ILE A 177 -41.09 34.70 -20.91
N THR A 178 -42.15 33.92 -21.05
CA THR A 178 -42.62 33.01 -19.99
C THR A 178 -42.12 31.60 -20.26
N TRP A 179 -41.46 31.01 -19.27
CA TRP A 179 -40.98 29.63 -19.28
C TRP A 179 -41.89 28.79 -18.38
N CYS A 180 -42.70 27.88 -18.93
CA CYS A 180 -43.46 26.89 -18.15
C CYS A 180 -42.76 25.53 -18.28
N LEU A 181 -42.22 24.98 -17.20
CA LEU A 181 -41.64 23.64 -17.13
C LEU A 181 -42.60 22.69 -16.41
N ASP A 182 -43.16 21.71 -17.12
CA ASP A 182 -43.93 20.62 -16.52
C ASP A 182 -43.05 19.39 -16.37
N MET A 183 -42.72 19.01 -15.13
CA MET A 183 -41.88 17.85 -14.82
C MET A 183 -42.72 16.70 -14.26
N LYS A 184 -42.43 15.49 -14.73
CA LYS A 184 -42.99 14.23 -14.24
C LYS A 184 -41.86 13.24 -13.98
N LYS A 185 -41.90 12.60 -12.81
CA LYS A 185 -40.98 11.53 -12.46
C LYS A 185 -41.24 10.31 -13.36
N ASP A 186 -40.21 9.87 -14.09
CA ASP A 186 -40.23 8.68 -14.95
C ASP A 186 -38.91 7.90 -14.76
N TRP A 187 -38.96 6.96 -13.81
CA TRP A 187 -37.76 6.31 -13.25
C TRP A 187 -36.83 5.75 -14.34
N PRO A 188 -35.50 6.00 -14.30
CA PRO A 188 -34.73 6.62 -13.22
C PRO A 188 -34.57 8.15 -13.31
N HIS A 189 -35.22 8.80 -14.27
CA HIS A 189 -35.08 10.23 -14.53
C HIS A 189 -36.36 11.00 -14.21
N HIS A 190 -36.32 12.32 -14.32
CA HIS A 190 -37.54 13.10 -14.47
C HIS A 190 -37.63 13.50 -15.94
N LYS A 191 -38.79 13.35 -16.57
CA LYS A 191 -39.03 13.89 -17.90
C LYS A 191 -39.87 15.14 -17.76
N GLY A 192 -39.60 16.14 -18.57
CA GLY A 192 -40.41 17.34 -18.57
C GLY A 192 -40.60 17.94 -19.94
N LEU A 193 -41.52 18.87 -20.00
CA LEU A 193 -41.79 19.70 -21.16
C LEU A 193 -41.58 21.16 -20.76
N LEU A 194 -40.54 21.76 -21.32
CA LEU A 194 -40.28 23.18 -21.20
C LEU A 194 -41.00 23.92 -22.33
N THR A 195 -41.97 24.75 -21.99
CA THR A 195 -42.67 25.62 -22.92
C THR A 195 -42.16 27.04 -22.77
N LEU A 196 -41.66 27.62 -23.86
CA LEU A 196 -41.32 29.02 -23.97
C LEU A 196 -42.45 29.75 -24.70
N THR A 197 -43.00 30.80 -24.11
CA THR A 197 -44.01 31.63 -24.76
C THR A 197 -43.50 33.06 -24.85
N ASP A 198 -43.37 33.57 -26.08
CA ASP A 198 -43.26 34.98 -26.42
C ASP A 198 -44.64 35.46 -26.94
N ASN A 199 -44.81 36.78 -27.11
CA ASN A 199 -46.05 37.42 -27.59
C ASN A 199 -46.56 36.85 -28.92
N PHE A 200 -45.70 36.24 -29.74
CA PHE A 200 -46.03 35.76 -31.08
C PHE A 200 -45.83 34.26 -31.28
N ASN A 201 -44.95 33.63 -30.51
CA ASN A 201 -44.50 32.27 -30.77
C ASN A 201 -44.48 31.45 -29.47
N ARG A 202 -44.83 30.18 -29.61
CA ARG A 202 -44.72 29.18 -28.55
C ARG A 202 -43.77 28.07 -28.99
N TYR A 203 -42.73 27.84 -28.21
CA TYR A 203 -41.77 26.75 -28.41
C TYR A 203 -41.91 25.74 -27.29
N SER A 204 -41.76 24.46 -27.62
CA SER A 204 -41.80 23.37 -26.65
C SER A 204 -40.59 22.48 -26.83
N ILE A 205 -39.90 22.22 -25.72
CA ILE A 205 -38.66 21.47 -25.64
C ILE A 205 -38.87 20.35 -24.64
N SER A 206 -38.72 19.11 -25.09
CA SER A 206 -38.70 17.98 -24.18
C SER A 206 -37.36 17.94 -23.44
N CYS A 207 -37.40 17.67 -22.15
CA CYS A 207 -36.21 17.70 -21.30
C CYS A 207 -36.15 16.51 -20.33
N THR A 208 -34.94 16.17 -19.93
CA THR A 208 -34.63 15.15 -18.93
C THR A 208 -33.94 15.80 -17.74
N GLY A 209 -34.47 15.57 -16.55
CA GLY A 209 -33.91 15.97 -15.27
C GLY A 209 -33.07 14.84 -14.67
N VAL A 210 -31.81 15.16 -14.36
CA VAL A 210 -30.83 14.28 -13.72
C VAL A 210 -30.64 14.76 -12.28
N ILE A 211 -30.84 13.86 -11.32
CA ILE A 211 -30.68 14.19 -9.89
C ILE A 211 -29.19 14.17 -9.55
N ASN A 212 -28.70 15.28 -9.00
CA ASN A 212 -27.34 15.41 -8.49
C ASN A 212 -27.40 15.91 -7.04
N GLY A 213 -27.35 14.96 -6.09
CA GLY A 213 -27.55 15.28 -4.67
C GLY A 213 -28.99 15.75 -4.39
N PHE A 214 -29.14 16.98 -3.86
CA PHE A 214 -30.43 17.62 -3.61
C PHE A 214 -30.93 18.48 -4.77
N ASP A 215 -30.17 18.54 -5.86
CA ASP A 215 -30.47 19.37 -7.01
C ASP A 215 -30.95 18.49 -8.18
N ILE A 216 -31.71 19.10 -9.09
CA ILE A 216 -32.02 18.50 -10.38
C ILE A 216 -31.46 19.38 -11.49
N GLU A 217 -30.65 18.77 -12.34
CA GLU A 217 -30.12 19.39 -13.54
C GLU A 217 -30.98 18.98 -14.73
N ILE A 218 -31.47 19.97 -15.48
CA ILE A 218 -32.40 19.76 -16.58
C ILE A 218 -31.65 19.96 -17.90
N TYR A 219 -31.71 18.95 -18.75
CA TYR A 219 -31.09 18.90 -20.08
C TYR A 219 -32.17 18.70 -21.14
N PRO A 220 -32.05 19.22 -22.36
CA PRO A 220 -32.96 18.87 -23.43
C PRO A 220 -32.68 17.42 -23.87
N ASP A 221 -33.72 16.72 -24.30
CA ASP A 221 -33.60 15.32 -24.73
C ASP A 221 -32.91 15.17 -26.11
N THR A 222 -32.93 16.23 -26.92
CA THR A 222 -32.28 16.32 -28.21
C THR A 222 -31.78 17.75 -28.47
N THR A 223 -31.27 17.99 -29.67
CA THR A 223 -30.86 19.32 -30.12
C THR A 223 -32.03 20.06 -30.75
N TYR A 224 -32.30 21.28 -30.29
CA TYR A 224 -33.39 22.14 -30.75
C TYR A 224 -32.82 23.43 -31.36
N GLN A 225 -33.47 23.96 -32.39
CA GLN A 225 -33.23 25.30 -32.91
C GLN A 225 -34.36 26.21 -32.42
N LEU A 226 -34.01 27.19 -31.58
CA LEU A 226 -34.90 28.22 -31.05
C LEU A 226 -34.57 29.56 -31.67
N PHE A 227 -35.59 30.32 -32.05
CA PHE A 227 -35.42 31.61 -32.71
C PHE A 227 -34.51 31.50 -33.95
N GLU A 228 -34.26 32.60 -34.65
CA GLU A 228 -33.59 32.52 -35.97
C GLU A 228 -32.14 32.00 -35.88
N ASP A 229 -31.46 32.14 -34.72
CA ASP A 229 -30.03 31.84 -34.59
C ASP A 229 -29.59 31.04 -33.34
N ILE A 230 -30.52 30.56 -32.49
CA ILE A 230 -30.14 29.94 -31.21
C ILE A 230 -30.31 28.43 -31.25
N GLN A 231 -29.20 27.70 -31.29
CA GLN A 231 -29.20 26.25 -31.17
C GLN A 231 -28.90 25.81 -29.73
N ILE A 232 -29.71 24.87 -29.23
CA ILE A 232 -29.54 24.20 -27.95
C ILE A 232 -29.26 22.74 -28.22
N SER A 233 -28.17 22.22 -27.67
CA SER A 233 -27.78 20.81 -27.73
C SER A 233 -28.24 20.04 -26.50
N TYR A 234 -28.36 18.72 -26.62
CA TYR A 234 -28.61 17.80 -25.50
C TYR A 234 -27.52 17.82 -24.42
N TYR A 235 -26.34 18.37 -24.72
CA TYR A 235 -25.27 18.62 -23.74
C TYR A 235 -25.43 19.93 -22.98
N ASP A 236 -26.30 20.83 -23.43
CA ASP A 236 -26.47 22.14 -22.81
C ASP A 236 -27.39 22.01 -21.59
N LYS A 237 -26.84 22.23 -20.39
CA LYS A 237 -27.64 22.30 -19.16
C LYS A 237 -28.54 23.52 -19.19
N LEU A 238 -29.86 23.30 -19.15
CA LEU A 238 -30.88 24.37 -19.20
C LEU A 238 -30.99 25.06 -17.84
N PHE A 239 -31.25 24.29 -16.79
CA PHE A 239 -31.51 24.78 -15.44
C PHE A 239 -30.93 23.83 -14.40
N THR A 240 -30.55 24.37 -13.25
CA THR A 240 -30.40 23.61 -12.01
C THR A 240 -31.45 24.13 -11.02
N LEU A 241 -32.32 23.24 -10.56
CA LEU A 241 -33.23 23.55 -9.44
C LEU A 241 -32.64 22.92 -8.18
N SER A 242 -32.45 23.71 -7.14
CA SER A 242 -32.08 23.21 -5.81
C SER A 242 -33.29 23.23 -4.88
N LYS A 243 -33.41 22.24 -3.99
CA LYS A 243 -34.39 22.30 -2.89
C LYS A 243 -33.95 23.20 -1.75
N GLN A 244 -32.66 23.51 -1.66
CA GLN A 244 -32.07 24.29 -0.57
C GLN A 244 -32.03 25.78 -0.90
N ASP A 245 -31.88 26.12 -2.18
CA ASP A 245 -31.86 27.51 -2.62
C ASP A 245 -33.24 27.94 -3.13
N GLU A 246 -33.71 29.12 -2.71
CA GLU A 246 -34.89 29.78 -3.30
C GLU A 246 -34.62 30.31 -4.72
N PHE A 247 -33.40 30.09 -5.23
CA PHE A 247 -32.91 30.61 -6.49
C PHE A 247 -32.70 29.50 -7.51
N ILE A 248 -32.98 29.83 -8.77
CA ILE A 248 -32.77 28.94 -9.90
C ILE A 248 -31.50 29.39 -10.61
N MET A 249 -30.51 28.50 -10.60
CA MET A 249 -29.26 28.73 -11.31
C MET A 249 -29.46 28.31 -12.77
N THR A 250 -29.45 29.27 -13.69
CA THR A 250 -29.42 28.98 -15.12
C THR A 250 -27.98 29.09 -15.59
N TYR A 251 -27.45 28.04 -16.23
CA TYR A 251 -26.06 28.02 -16.67
C TYR A 251 -25.97 28.34 -18.17
N TRP A 252 -26.57 29.46 -18.59
CA TRP A 252 -26.75 29.76 -20.01
C TRP A 252 -26.18 31.12 -20.43
N TRP A 253 -24.98 31.09 -21.03
CA TRP A 253 -24.35 32.29 -21.58
C TRP A 253 -24.89 32.67 -22.97
N LYS A 254 -25.57 31.73 -23.66
CA LYS A 254 -26.11 31.93 -25.03
C LYS A 254 -27.49 32.60 -25.08
N LEU A 255 -28.34 32.43 -24.05
CA LEU A 255 -29.61 33.16 -23.93
C LEU A 255 -29.53 34.42 -23.06
N LYS A 256 -28.47 34.59 -22.26
CA LYS A 256 -28.28 35.69 -21.30
C LYS A 256 -29.50 35.99 -20.38
N PRO A 257 -30.08 35.01 -19.67
CA PRO A 257 -30.94 35.34 -18.53
C PRO A 257 -30.11 36.01 -17.43
N LEU A 258 -30.08 37.34 -17.40
CA LEU A 258 -29.45 38.11 -16.32
C LEU A 258 -30.44 38.22 -15.15
N PHE A 259 -30.17 37.45 -14.10
CA PHE A 259 -30.90 37.55 -12.84
C PHE A 259 -30.48 38.85 -12.12
N TYR A 260 -31.43 39.77 -11.94
CA TYR A 260 -31.30 40.83 -10.95
C TYR A 260 -32.19 40.46 -9.77
N PRO A 261 -31.64 40.33 -8.55
CA PRO A 261 -32.48 40.25 -7.35
C PRO A 261 -33.20 41.60 -7.20
N SER A 262 -34.40 41.71 -7.75
CA SER A 262 -35.34 42.75 -7.35
C SER A 262 -35.82 42.37 -5.96
N HIS A 263 -35.47 43.19 -4.98
CA HIS A 263 -35.65 42.90 -3.56
C HIS A 263 -37.13 42.84 -3.08
N ASN A 264 -38.13 42.78 -3.97
CA ASN A 264 -39.53 42.97 -3.58
C ASN A 264 -40.58 42.04 -4.20
N ASP A 265 -40.25 41.04 -5.03
CA ASP A 265 -41.29 40.15 -5.60
C ASP A 265 -40.92 38.67 -5.46
N ILE A 266 -40.77 38.19 -4.23
CA ILE A 266 -40.82 36.75 -3.91
C ILE A 266 -42.22 36.44 -3.41
N GLY A 267 -43.17 36.44 -4.34
CA GLY A 267 -44.47 35.80 -4.17
C GLY A 267 -44.36 34.37 -4.67
N LEU A 268 -44.15 33.43 -3.74
CA LEU A 268 -44.31 31.99 -3.93
C LEU A 268 -45.69 31.69 -4.58
N PHE A 269 -45.75 31.59 -5.90
CA PHE A 269 -46.94 31.14 -6.62
C PHE A 269 -47.00 29.61 -6.56
N ARG A 270 -47.56 29.10 -5.46
CA ARG A 270 -48.36 27.86 -5.53
C ARG A 270 -49.81 28.25 -5.80
N GLU A 271 -50.38 27.55 -6.78
CA GLU A 271 -51.76 27.62 -7.29
C GLU A 271 -52.08 28.59 -8.44
N LYS A 272 -52.19 27.93 -9.61
CA LYS A 272 -53.20 28.08 -10.68
C LYS A 272 -53.16 29.32 -11.58
N THR A 273 -53.41 29.03 -12.86
CA THR A 273 -54.02 29.90 -13.90
C THR A 273 -53.16 30.85 -14.75
N ALA A 274 -51.86 30.61 -14.97
CA ALA A 274 -51.13 31.34 -16.03
C ALA A 274 -51.03 30.58 -17.38
N CYS A 275 -50.66 29.30 -17.41
CA CYS A 275 -50.40 28.63 -18.71
C CYS A 275 -51.69 28.15 -19.45
N ASN A 276 -52.92 28.37 -18.91
CA ASN A 276 -54.19 27.94 -19.54
C ASN A 276 -55.01 29.06 -20.22
N ASN A 277 -54.62 30.33 -20.15
CA ASN A 277 -55.46 31.45 -20.62
C ASN A 277 -55.12 31.99 -22.03
N VAL A 278 -54.46 31.21 -22.90
CA VAL A 278 -54.20 31.61 -24.30
C VAL A 278 -55.23 31.03 -25.29
N TYR A 279 -56.35 30.50 -24.80
CA TYR A 279 -57.51 30.15 -25.64
C TYR A 279 -58.74 30.98 -25.23
N SER A 280 -58.77 32.26 -25.61
CA SER A 280 -60.01 32.99 -25.92
C SER A 280 -59.70 34.40 -26.44
N LYS A 281 -59.40 34.49 -27.74
CA LYS A 281 -60.03 35.43 -28.68
C LYS A 281 -59.66 35.06 -30.10
#